data_AF-A0A7X0KK62-F1
#
_entry.id   AF-A0A7X0KK62-F1
#
_cell.length_a   1.000
_cell.length_b   1.000
_cell.length_c   1.000
_cell.angle_alpha   90.00
_cell.angle_beta   90.00
_cell.angle_gamma   90.00
#
_symmetry.space_group_name_H-M   'P 1'
#
loop_
_entity.id
_entity.type
_entity.pdbx_description
1 polymer ?
#
loop_
_entity_poly.entity_id
_entity_poly.type
_entity_poly.pdbx_seq_one_letter_code
_entity_poly.pdbx_strand_id
1 'polypeptide(L)'
;MSRSITEHALFRPRASKAETKADITDHAARAIIGDEAARREAKTAKLRQARLENEAKPTTVPAPAKLRPKKAASARQEKFSA
;
A
#
# COMPACT_ATOMS: atom_id res chain seq x y z
N MET A 1 54.96 -8.32 -34.54
CA MET A 1 53.53 -8.58 -34.79
C MET A 1 52.70 -7.48 -34.14
N SER A 2 52.30 -6.47 -34.90
CA SER A 2 51.50 -5.32 -34.41
C SER A 2 50.01 -5.66 -34.45
N ARG A 3 49.31 -5.55 -33.32
CA ARG A 3 47.84 -5.67 -33.28
C ARG A 3 47.21 -4.44 -33.92
N SER A 4 46.33 -4.64 -34.89
CA SER A 4 45.50 -3.60 -35.48
C SER A 4 44.47 -3.10 -34.47
N ILE A 5 44.50 -1.81 -34.15
CA ILE A 5 43.48 -1.13 -33.35
C ILE A 5 42.33 -0.79 -34.31
N THR A 6 41.17 -1.41 -34.13
CA THR A 6 39.97 -1.17 -34.93
C THR A 6 39.03 -0.20 -34.21
N GLU A 7 38.21 0.56 -34.95
CA GLU A 7 37.31 1.58 -34.38
C GLU A 7 36.40 1.02 -33.25
N HIS A 8 35.95 -0.22 -33.42
CA HIS A 8 35.13 -0.93 -32.41
C HIS A 8 35.89 -1.33 -31.14
N ALA A 9 37.23 -1.34 -31.16
CA ALA A 9 38.05 -1.64 -30.00
C ALA A 9 38.34 -0.42 -29.11
N LEU A 10 38.19 0.79 -29.65
CA LEU A 10 38.56 2.05 -28.98
C LEU A 10 37.53 2.50 -27.93
N PHE A 11 36.24 2.25 -28.19
CA PHE A 11 35.14 2.70 -27.33
C PHE A 11 34.23 1.55 -26.92
N ARG A 12 34.81 0.50 -26.31
CA ARG A 12 33.99 -0.57 -25.75
C ARG A 12 33.08 0.02 -24.67
N PRO A 13 31.74 -0.11 -24.77
CA PRO A 13 30.84 0.29 -23.71
C PRO A 13 31.28 -0.43 -22.45
N ARG A 14 31.56 0.34 -21.40
CA ARG A 14 31.93 -0.24 -20.11
C ARG A 14 30.75 -1.12 -19.66
N ALA A 15 30.99 -2.41 -19.49
CA ALA A 15 29.98 -3.33 -18.98
C ALA A 15 29.36 -2.72 -17.71
N SER A 16 28.03 -2.71 -17.63
CA SER A 16 27.32 -2.17 -16.47
C SER A 16 27.88 -2.81 -15.22
N LYS A 17 28.28 -2.01 -14.23
CA LYS A 17 28.78 -2.54 -12.96
C LYS A 17 27.70 -3.46 -12.39
N ALA A 18 28.11 -4.62 -11.89
CA ALA A 18 27.23 -5.44 -11.06
C ALA A 18 26.77 -4.56 -9.88
N GLU A 19 25.47 -4.56 -9.59
CA GLU A 19 24.90 -3.79 -8.49
C GLU A 19 25.59 -4.16 -7.18
N THR A 20 26.03 -3.15 -6.45
CA THR A 20 26.58 -3.38 -5.12
C THR A 20 25.46 -3.76 -4.16
N LYS A 21 25.80 -4.38 -3.02
CA LYS A 21 24.79 -4.68 -1.98
C LYS A 21 24.06 -3.42 -1.47
N ALA A 22 24.72 -2.27 -1.54
CA ALA A 22 24.11 -0.97 -1.23
C ALA A 22 23.06 -0.60 -2.27
N ASP A 23 23.38 -0.71 -3.56
CA ASP A 23 22.45 -0.39 -4.66
C ASP A 23 21.17 -1.25 -4.59
N ILE A 24 21.32 -2.55 -4.29
CA ILE A 24 20.17 -3.46 -4.12
C ILE A 24 19.27 -3.01 -2.97
N THR A 25 19.89 -2.61 -1.86
CA THR A 25 19.17 -2.16 -0.66
C THR A 25 18.44 -0.84 -0.92
N ASP A 26 19.10 0.09 -1.60
CA ASP A 26 18.52 1.38 -1.99
C ASP A 26 17.35 1.18 -2.96
N HIS A 27 17.49 0.28 -3.92
CA HIS A 27 16.40 -0.08 -4.84
C HIS A 27 15.22 -0.69 -4.09
N ALA A 28 15.48 -1.65 -3.17
CA ALA A 28 14.44 -2.27 -2.36
C ALA A 28 13.70 -1.25 -1.48
N ALA A 29 14.44 -0.34 -0.83
CA ALA A 29 13.85 0.72 -0.01
C ALA A 29 12.94 1.65 -0.83
N ARG A 30 13.40 2.07 -2.02
CA ARG A 30 12.60 2.90 -2.94
C ARG A 30 11.35 2.17 -3.41
N ALA A 31 11.46 0.88 -3.73
CA ALA A 31 10.33 0.06 -4.15
C ALA A 31 9.27 -0.04 -3.04
N ILE A 32 9.68 -0.32 -1.80
CA ILE A 32 8.76 -0.40 -0.65
C ILE A 32 8.01 0.93 -0.44
N ILE A 33 8.73 2.05 -0.48
CA ILE A 33 8.12 3.38 -0.32
C ILE A 33 7.11 3.66 -1.44
N GLY A 34 7.47 3.33 -2.68
CA GLY A 34 6.58 3.48 -3.84
C GLY A 34 5.30 2.64 -3.71
N ASP A 35 5.44 1.37 -3.34
CA ASP A 35 4.31 0.46 -3.16
C ASP A 35 3.36 0.93 -2.05
N GLU A 36 3.90 1.41 -0.94
CA GLU A 36 3.09 1.99 0.14
C GLU A 36 2.33 3.24 -0.30
N ALA A 37 3.00 4.14 -1.03
CA ALA A 37 2.37 5.35 -1.57
C ALA A 37 1.21 4.97 -2.52
N ALA A 38 1.45 4.04 -3.44
CA ALA A 38 0.43 3.55 -4.37
C ALA A 38 -0.78 2.94 -3.64
N ARG A 39 -0.56 2.16 -2.58
CA ARG A 39 -1.64 1.59 -1.76
C ARG A 39 -2.43 2.68 -1.03
N ARG A 40 -1.75 3.70 -0.48
CA ARG A 40 -2.42 4.85 0.16
C ARG A 40 -3.27 5.60 -0.86
N GLU A 41 -2.72 5.91 -2.02
CA GLU A 41 -3.43 6.60 -3.10
C GLU A 41 -4.65 5.82 -3.59
N ALA A 42 -4.52 4.52 -3.86
CA ALA A 42 -5.63 3.64 -4.25
C ALA A 42 -6.76 3.65 -3.21
N LYS A 43 -6.42 3.57 -1.91
CA LYS A 43 -7.40 3.68 -0.83
C LYS A 43 -8.09 5.04 -0.85
N THR A 44 -7.34 6.14 -1.01
CA THR A 44 -7.93 7.48 -1.05
C THR A 44 -8.83 7.68 -2.27
N ALA A 45 -8.44 7.16 -3.44
CA ALA A 45 -9.25 7.21 -4.65
C ALA A 45 -10.58 6.47 -4.46
N LYS A 46 -10.54 5.26 -3.89
CA LYS A 46 -11.75 4.49 -3.56
C LYS A 46 -12.65 5.23 -2.58
N LEU A 47 -12.09 5.83 -1.52
CA LEU A 47 -12.88 6.60 -0.55
C LEU A 47 -13.47 7.87 -1.16
N ARG A 48 -12.73 8.53 -2.05
CA ARG A 48 -13.20 9.72 -2.77
C ARG A 48 -14.38 9.37 -3.68
N GLN A 49 -14.28 8.27 -4.43
CA GLN A 49 -15.39 7.75 -5.24
C GLN A 49 -16.61 7.43 -4.38
N ALA A 50 -16.44 6.71 -3.27
CA ALA A 50 -17.55 6.38 -2.37
C ALA A 50 -18.22 7.63 -1.76
N ARG A 51 -17.46 8.71 -1.51
CA ARG A 51 -18.03 10.00 -1.06
C ARG A 51 -18.87 10.64 -2.15
N LEU A 52 -18.37 10.72 -3.38
CA LEU A 52 -19.12 11.26 -4.52
C LEU A 52 -20.41 10.48 -4.77
N GLU A 53 -20.37 9.15 -4.71
CA GLU A 53 -21.56 8.31 -4.83
C GLU A 53 -22.57 8.55 -3.71
N ASN A 54 -22.11 8.79 -2.48
CA ASN A 54 -23.00 9.09 -1.36
C ASN A 54 -23.58 10.51 -1.44
N GLU A 55 -22.83 11.48 -1.94
CA GLU A 55 -23.30 12.85 -2.20
C GLU A 55 -24.31 12.89 -3.34
N ALA A 56 -24.13 12.05 -4.37
CA ALA A 56 -25.07 11.91 -5.48
C ALA A 56 -26.37 11.19 -5.10
N LYS A 57 -26.41 10.46 -3.97
CA LYS A 57 -27.64 9.86 -3.47
C LYS A 57 -28.50 10.97 -2.85
N PRO A 58 -29.77 11.14 -3.26
CA PRO A 58 -30.66 12.04 -2.56
C PRO A 58 -30.74 11.61 -1.10
N THR A 59 -30.54 12.56 -0.18
CA THR A 59 -30.60 12.37 1.27
C THR A 59 -32.00 11.91 1.67
N THR A 60 -32.28 10.61 1.56
CA THR A 60 -33.40 10.00 2.26
C THR A 60 -32.98 9.91 3.72
N VAL A 61 -33.27 10.95 4.50
CA VAL A 61 -33.06 10.97 5.95
C VAL A 61 -33.77 9.73 6.52
N PRO A 62 -33.05 8.70 7.02
CA PRO A 62 -33.73 7.61 7.69
C PRO A 62 -34.29 8.18 8.98
N ALA A 63 -35.61 8.10 9.15
CA ALA A 63 -36.28 8.43 10.40
C ALA A 63 -35.54 7.78 11.57
N PRO A 64 -35.38 8.46 12.73
CA PRO A 64 -34.58 7.96 13.82
C PRO A 64 -35.05 6.56 14.23
N ALA A 65 -34.20 5.57 14.02
CA ALA A 65 -34.49 4.19 14.40
C ALA A 65 -34.71 4.16 15.92
N LYS A 66 -35.94 3.83 16.33
CA LYS A 66 -36.31 3.69 17.75
C LYS A 66 -35.31 2.75 18.42
N LEU A 67 -34.65 3.25 19.47
CA LEU A 67 -33.71 2.49 20.28
C LEU A 67 -34.41 1.23 20.80
N ARG A 68 -33.94 0.06 20.38
CA ARG A 68 -34.38 -1.21 20.98
C ARG A 68 -33.84 -1.27 22.41
N PRO A 69 -34.68 -1.56 23.42
CA PRO A 69 -34.21 -1.62 24.81
C PRO A 69 -33.15 -2.72 24.95
N LYS A 70 -32.00 -2.35 25.53
CA LYS A 70 -30.95 -3.32 25.87
C LYS A 70 -31.50 -4.26 26.94
N LYS A 71 -31.60 -5.56 26.62
CA LYS A 71 -31.90 -6.58 27.62
C LYS A 71 -30.70 -6.68 28.54
N ALA A 72 -30.90 -6.39 29.83
CA ALA A 72 -29.85 -6.41 30.84
C ALA A 72 -29.17 -7.80 30.85
N ALA A 73 -27.84 -7.81 30.76
CA ALA A 73 -27.06 -9.03 30.95
C ALA A 73 -27.29 -9.51 32.39
N SER A 74 -27.95 -10.66 32.55
CA SER A 74 -28.08 -11.26 33.88
C SER A 74 -26.69 -11.68 34.36
N ALA A 75 -26.22 -11.02 35.41
CA ALA A 75 -25.14 -11.55 36.22
C ALA A 75 -25.54 -12.94 36.72
N ARG A 76 -24.76 -13.97 36.36
CA ARG A 76 -24.83 -15.28 37.03
C ARG A 76 -23.43 -15.88 37.13
N GLN A 77 -22.81 -15.52 38.26
CA GLN A 77 -21.93 -16.29 39.14
C GLN A 77 -21.07 -17.43 38.60
N GLU A 78 -19.79 -17.33 38.98
CA GLU A 78 -18.95 -18.36 39.61
C GLU A 78 -18.81 -19.71 38.89
N LYS A 79 -17.57 -20.00 38.50
CA LYS A 79 -16.69 -21.00 39.13
C LYS A 79 -15.49 -21.20 38.22
N PHE A 80 -14.28 -20.94 38.73
CA PHE A 80 -13.12 -21.83 38.62
C PHE A 80 -11.95 -21.19 39.36
N SER A 81 -11.82 -21.58 40.62
CA SER A 81 -10.53 -21.63 41.31
C SER A 81 -9.78 -22.86 40.79
N ALA A 82 -8.55 -22.67 40.32
CA ALA A 82 -7.45 -23.64 40.30
C ALA A 82 -6.17 -22.91 39.89
#